data_AF-A0A838HWI1-F1
#
_entry.id   AF-A0A838HWI1-F1
#
_cell.length_a   1.000
_cell.length_b   1.000
_cell.length_c   1.000
_cell.angle_alpha   90.00
_cell.angle_beta   90.00
_cell.angle_gamma   90.00
#
_symmetry.space_group_name_H-M   'P 1'
#
loop_
_entity.id
_entity.type
_entity.pdbx_description
1 polymer ?
#
loop_
_entity_poly.entity_id
_entity_poly.type
_entity_poly.pdbx_seq_one_letter_code
_entity_poly.pdbx_strand_id
1 'polypeptide(L)' 'MQKWEYATAPLISHALQEILNNWGDDGYELVAVVNDVAFFKRPKA' A
#
# COMPACT_ATOMS: atom_id res chain seq x y z
N MET A 1 -10.46 -12.64 16.20
CA MET A 1 -10.75 -11.87 14.98
C MET A 1 -9.48 -11.17 14.55
N GLN A 2 -9.10 -11.27 13.27
CA GLN A 2 -7.91 -10.63 12.74
C GLN A 2 -8.08 -9.11 12.74
N LYS A 3 -7.11 -8.38 13.31
CA LYS A 3 -7.07 -6.91 13.26
C LYS A 3 -6.27 -6.50 12.03
N TRP A 4 -6.63 -5.36 11.43
CA TRP A 4 -6.00 -4.84 10.22
C TRP A 4 -5.39 -3.47 10.50
N GLU A 5 -4.27 -3.21 9.85
CA GLU A 5 -3.67 -1.89 9.73
C GLU A 5 -3.82 -1.42 8.29
N TYR A 6 -4.20 -0.16 8.10
CA TYR A 6 -4.41 0.45 6.79
C TYR A 6 -3.45 1.62 6.60
N ALA A 7 -2.93 1.76 5.39
CA ALA A 7 -2.04 2.85 5.02
C ALA A 7 -2.43 3.40 3.64
N THR A 8 -2.05 4.64 3.38
CA THR A 8 -2.19 5.26 2.06
C THR A 8 -0.87 5.89 1.64
N ALA A 9 -0.61 5.87 0.33
CA ALA A 9 0.56 6.54 -0.24
C ALA A 9 0.22 7.17 -1.59
N PRO A 10 0.77 8.37 -1.89
CA PRO A 10 0.68 8.94 -3.22
C PRO A 10 1.55 8.14 -4.19
N LEU A 11 1.05 7.94 -5.40
CA LEU A 11 1.75 7.30 -6.50
C LEU A 11 2.32 8.37 -7.41
N ILE A 12 3.61 8.29 -7.68
CA ILE A 12 4.32 9.23 -8.54
C ILE A 12 4.60 8.49 -9.85
N SER A 13 4.19 9.03 -10.99
CA SER A 13 4.22 8.31 -12.28
C SER A 13 5.59 7.73 -12.66
N HIS A 14 6.67 8.39 -12.26
CA HIS A 14 8.05 7.95 -12.54
C HIS A 14 8.66 7.02 -11.48
N ALA A 15 7.94 6.77 -10.37
CA ALA A 15 8.40 5.93 -9.25
C ALA A 15 7.35 4.91 -8.81
N LEU A 16 6.27 4.72 -9.59
CA LEU A 16 5.13 3.86 -9.22
C LEU A 16 5.56 2.46 -8.78
N GLN A 17 6.38 1.80 -9.59
CA GLN A 17 6.84 0.45 -9.31
C GLN A 17 7.68 0.38 -8.03
N GLU A 18 8.59 1.34 -7.83
CA GLU A 18 9.43 1.41 -6.63
C GLU A 18 8.58 1.58 -5.37
N ILE A 19 7.61 2.51 -5.41
CA ILE A 19 6.67 2.75 -4.31
C ILE A 19 5.92 1.46 -3.97
N LEU A 20 5.29 0.81 -4.95
CA LEU A 20 4.51 -0.41 -4.71
C LEU A 20 5.36 -1.56 -4.18
N ASN A 21 6.59 -1.71 -4.68
CA ASN A 21 7.51 -2.75 -4.23
C ASN A 21 7.94 -2.53 -2.76
N ASN A 22 8.26 -1.29 -2.37
CA ASN A 22 8.64 -0.97 -0.99
C ASN A 22 7.50 -1.33 -0.02
N TRP A 23 6.26 -0.92 -0.32
CA TRP A 23 5.09 -1.29 0.50
C TRP A 23 4.88 -2.82 0.57
N GLY A 24 5.10 -3.52 -0.55
CA GLY A 24 5.04 -4.98 -0.60
C GLY A 24 6.09 -5.66 0.30
N ASP A 25 7.32 -5.14 0.32
CA ASP A 25 8.42 -5.62 1.19
C ASP A 25 8.09 -5.39 2.68
N ASP A 26 7.46 -4.27 3.03
CA ASP A 26 6.92 -3.96 4.37
C ASP A 26 5.69 -4.82 4.77
N GLY A 27 5.27 -5.74 3.91
CA GLY A 27 4.19 -6.69 4.16
C GLY A 27 2.79 -6.11 3.96
N TYR A 28 2.66 -4.98 3.26
CA TYR A 28 1.38 -4.40 2.90
C TYR A 28 0.85 -4.97 1.58
N GLU A 29 -0.44 -5.29 1.57
CA GLU A 29 -1.19 -5.70 0.38
C GLU A 29 -1.88 -4.48 -0.22
N LEU A 30 -1.70 -4.27 -1.53
CA LEU A 30 -2.42 -3.25 -2.29
C LEU A 30 -3.91 -3.63 -2.41
N VAL A 31 -4.79 -2.71 -2.02
CA VAL A 31 -6.25 -2.89 -2.04
C VAL A 31 -6.86 -2.19 -3.25
N ALA A 32 -6.50 -0.92 -3.47
CA ALA A 32 -7.06 -0.09 -4.52
C ALA A 32 -6.15 1.10 -4.84
N VAL A 33 -6.36 1.69 -6.02
CA VAL A 33 -5.77 2.97 -6.41
C VAL A 33 -6.90 3.92 -6.82
N VAL A 34 -6.94 5.12 -6.25
CA VAL A 34 -7.94 6.16 -6.56
C VAL A 34 -7.23 7.51 -6.63
N ASN A 35 -7.36 8.23 -7.75
CA ASN A 35 -6.75 9.54 -7.95
C ASN A 35 -5.26 9.59 -7.56
N ASP A 36 -4.47 8.64 -8.08
CA ASP A 36 -3.04 8.49 -7.78
C ASP A 36 -2.71 8.24 -6.30
N VAL A 37 -3.67 7.77 -5.49
CA VAL A 37 -3.43 7.34 -4.11
C VAL A 37 -3.65 5.83 -4.02
N ALA A 38 -2.63 5.10 -3.58
CA ALA A 38 -2.72 3.69 -3.26
C ALA A 38 -3.21 3.48 -1.82
N PHE A 39 -4.11 2.53 -1.67
CA PHE A 39 -4.66 2.08 -0.39
C PHE A 39 -4.10 0.69 -0.09
N PHE A 40 -3.57 0.52 1.10
CA PHE A 40 -2.92 -0.69 1.54
C PHE A 40 -3.55 -1.24 2.81
N LYS A 41 -3.41 -2.55 3.02
CA LYS A 41 -3.73 -3.20 4.30
C LYS A 41 -2.68 -4.23 4.68
N ARG A 42 -2.47 -4.46 5.97
CA ARG A 42 -1.72 -5.62 6.48
C ARG A 42 -2.32 -6.18 7.78
N PRO A 43 -2.11 -7.46 8.10
CA PRO A 43 -2.50 -8.02 9.39
C PRO A 43 -1.76 -7.29 10.53
N LYS A 44 -2.51 -6.90 11.56
CA LYS A 44 -1.92 -6.35 12.79
C LYS A 44 -1.51 -7.51 13.69
N ALA A 45 -0.22 -7.55 14.06
CA ALA A 45 0.30 -8.47 15.07
C ALA A 45 -0.36 -8.24 16.44
#